data_AF-R5QAP4-F1
#
_entry.id   AF-R5QAP4-F1
#
_cell.length_a   1.000
_cell.length_b   1.000
_cell.length_c   1.000
_cell.angle_alpha   90.00
_cell.angle_beta   90.00
_cell.angle_gamma   90.00
#
_symmetry.space_group_name_H-M   'P 1'
#
loop_
_entity.id
_entity.type
_entity.pdbx_description
1 polymer ?
#
loop_
_entity_poly.entity_id
_entity_poly.type
_entity_poly.pdbx_seq_one_letter_code
_entity_poly.pdbx_strand_id
1 'polypeptide(L)' 'MTTPLFLLRCLEIGLSIRDLDYLTIGMVMDIWTEKGNDSVKYDNLATQEDFDKF' A
#
# COMPACT_ATOMS: atom_id res chain seq x y z
N MET A 1 -13.36 1.20 7.41
CA MET A 1 -12.65 -0.11 7.28
C MET A 1 -13.10 -1.00 8.42
N THR A 2 -13.54 -2.23 8.16
CA THR A 2 -13.82 -3.22 9.23
C THR A 2 -12.67 -4.23 9.29
N THR A 3 -12.46 -4.87 10.43
CA THR A 3 -11.36 -5.86 10.59
C THR A 3 -11.40 -6.99 9.56
N PRO A 4 -12.56 -7.61 9.22
CA PRO A 4 -12.60 -8.64 8.19
C PRO A 4 -12.21 -8.11 6.81
N LEU A 5 -12.64 -6.90 6.46
CA LEU A 5 -12.27 -6.27 5.20
C LEU A 5 -10.78 -5.97 5.15
N PHE A 6 -10.20 -5.45 6.23
CA PHE A 6 -8.75 -5.21 6.32
C PHE A 6 -7.92 -6.48 6.11
N LEU A 7 -8.31 -7.59 6.75
CA LEU A 7 -7.60 -8.87 6.57
C LEU A 7 -7.74 -9.42 5.15
N LEU A 8 -8.90 -9.25 4.52
CA LEU A 8 -9.06 -9.59 3.10
C LEU A 8 -8.10 -8.78 2.23
N ARG A 9 -7.95 -7.48 2.49
CA ARG A 9 -7.01 -6.61 1.76
C ARG A 9 -5.57 -7.05 1.93
N CYS A 10 -5.18 -7.47 3.14
CA CYS A 10 -3.85 -8.03 3.40
C CYS A 10 -3.59 -9.28 2.52
N LEU A 11 -4.56 -10.18 2.43
CA LEU A 11 -4.46 -11.38 1.60
C LEU A 11 -4.39 -11.04 0.10
N GLU A 12 -5.17 -10.07 -0.36
CA GLU A 12 -5.17 -9.64 -1.76
C GLU A 12 -3.79 -9.11 -2.19
N ILE A 13 -3.06 -8.43 -1.32
CA ILE A 13 -1.70 -7.94 -1.60
C ILE A 13 -0.61 -8.94 -1.21
N GLY A 14 -0.96 -10.15 -0.77
CA GLY A 14 -0.02 -11.22 -0.46
C GLY A 14 0.67 -11.09 0.90
N LEU A 15 0.19 -10.24 1.81
CA LEU A 15 0.71 -10.14 3.17
C LEU A 15 0.18 -11.26 4.05
N SER A 16 1.07 -11.86 4.83
CA SER A 16 0.71 -12.78 5.89
C SER A 16 0.39 -12.01 7.18
N ILE A 17 -0.35 -12.64 8.09
CA ILE A 17 -0.67 -12.06 9.41
C ILE A 17 0.60 -11.69 10.19
N ARG A 18 1.70 -12.43 10.00
CA ARG A 18 2.98 -12.18 10.68
C ARG A 18 3.64 -10.87 10.23
N ASP A 19 3.35 -10.42 9.01
CA ASP A 19 3.93 -9.20 8.46
C ASP A 19 3.25 -7.94 9.04
N LEU A 20 2.07 -8.09 9.65
CA LEU A 20 1.30 -6.98 10.20
C LEU A 20 1.94 -6.33 11.43
N ASP A 21 2.87 -7.03 12.11
CA ASP A 21 3.64 -6.43 13.22
C ASP A 21 4.61 -5.34 12.73
N TYR A 22 4.98 -5.35 11.45
CA TYR A 22 5.90 -4.38 10.85
C TYR A 22 5.21 -3.25 10.10
N LEU A 23 3.89 -3.33 9.92
CA LEU A 23 3.13 -2.45 9.04
C LEU A 23 1.99 -1.77 9.79
N THR A 24 1.80 -0.50 9.50
CA THR A 24 0.61 0.20 9.96
C THR A 24 -0.57 -0.09 9.04
N ILE A 25 -1.80 0.06 9.56
CA ILE A 25 -3.02 -0.05 8.76
C ILE A 25 -2.96 0.91 7.55
N GLY A 26 -2.41 2.12 7.73
CA GLY A 26 -2.24 3.11 6.66
C GLY A 26 -1.37 2.58 5.52
N MET A 27 -0.18 2.06 5.84
CA MET A 27 0.73 1.51 4.83
C MET A 27 0.11 0.37 4.02
N VAL A 28 -0.62 -0.54 4.68
CA VAL A 28 -1.33 -1.63 4.00
C VAL A 28 -2.39 -1.08 3.03
N MET A 29 -3.12 -0.03 3.44
CA MET A 29 -4.12 0.60 2.59
C MET A 29 -3.50 1.36 1.42
N ASP A 30 -2.34 2.00 1.61
CA ASP A 30 -1.61 2.69 0.55
C ASP A 30 -1.10 1.69 -0.50
N ILE A 31 -0.48 0.58 -0.07
CA ILE A 31 -0.03 -0.51 -0.97
C ILE A 31 -1.22 -1.09 -1.75
N TRP A 32 -2.34 -1.35 -1.07
CA TRP A 32 -3.54 -1.85 -1.73
C TRP A 32 -4.10 -0.85 -2.76
N THR A 33 -4.06 0.44 -2.44
CA THR A 33 -4.46 1.51 -3.36
C THR A 33 -3.57 1.53 -4.59
N GLU A 34 -2.24 1.44 -4.42
CA GLU A 34 -1.35 1.43 -5.57
C GLU A 34 -1.43 0.18 -6.41
N LYS A 35 -1.68 -0.98 -5.81
CA LYS A 35 -2.02 -2.18 -6.57
C LYS A 35 -3.26 -1.95 -7.45
N GLY A 36 -4.26 -1.22 -6.96
CA GLY A 36 -5.44 -0.84 -7.74
C GLY A 36 -5.12 0.09 -8.92
N ASN A 37 -4.02 0.84 -8.81
CA ASN A 37 -3.55 1.79 -9.81
C ASN A 37 -2.46 1.22 -10.74
N ASP A 38 -2.16 -0.09 -10.71
CA ASP A 38 -1.12 -0.71 -11.54
C ASP A 38 -1.24 -0.40 -13.05
N SER A 39 -2.45 -0.14 -13.54
CA SER A 39 -2.72 0.20 -14.94
C SER A 39 -2.76 1.71 -15.23
N VAL A 40 -2.64 2.56 -14.21
CA VAL A 40 -2.72 4.01 -14.33
C VAL A 40 -1.36 4.56 -14.74
N LYS A 41 -1.33 5.38 -15.79
CA LYS A 41 -0.15 6.17 -16.15
C LYS A 41 -0.26 7.54 -15.51
N TYR A 42 0.60 7.82 -14.55
CA TYR A 42 0.71 9.15 -13.95
C TYR A 42 1.53 10.07 -14.85
N ASP A 43 1.06 11.30 -15.04
CA ASP A 43 1.80 12.32 -15.82
C ASP A 43 3.13 12.71 -15.16
N ASN A 44 3.20 12.61 -13.83
CA ASN A 44 4.40 12.82 -13.04
C ASN A 44 4.54 11.69 -12.01
N LEU A 45 5.73 11.09 -11.96
CA LEU A 45 6.11 10.11 -10.94
C LEU A 45 7.08 10.78 -9.98
N ALA A 46 6.85 10.60 -8.68
CA ALA A 46 7.80 11.06 -7.66
C ALA A 46 9.14 10.35 -7.86
N THR A 47 10.22 11.14 -7.88
CA THR A 47 11.59 10.65 -8.03
C THR A 47 12.29 10.58 -6.68
N GLN A 48 13.45 9.92 -6.62
CA GLN A 48 14.30 9.93 -5.43
C GLN A 48 14.68 11.37 -5.01
N GLU A 49 14.91 12.26 -5.98
CA GLU A 49 15.24 13.67 -5.71
C GLU A 49 14.10 14.41 -4.99
N ASP A 50 12.84 14.04 -5.25
CA ASP A 50 11.68 14.61 -4.55
C ASP A 50 11.61 14.11 -3.10
N PHE A 51 12.01 12.87 -2.86
CA PHE A 51 12.06 12.29 -1.51
C PHE A 51 13.20 12.89 -0.68
N ASP A 52 14.37 13.12 -1.29
CA ASP A 52 15.54 13.71 -0.63
C ASP A 52 15.34 15.18 -0.21
N LYS A 53 14.28 15.84 -0.69
CA LYS A 53 13.90 17.23 -0.35
C LYS A 53 12.99 17.34 0.88
N PHE A 54 12.48 16.22 1.41
CA PHE A 54 11.67 16.16 2.64
C PHE A 54 12.54 16.02 3.90
#